data_AF-A0A1V0HV58-F1
#
_entry.id   AF-A0A1V0HV58-F1
#
_cell.length_a   1.000
_cell.length_b   1.000
_cell.length_c   1.000
_cell.angle_alpha   90.00
_cell.angle_beta   90.00
_cell.angle_gamma   90.00
#
_symmetry.space_group_name_H-M   'P 1'
#
loop_
_entity.id
_entity.type
_entity.pdbx_description
1 polymer ?
#
loop_
_entity_poly.entity_id
_entity_poly.type
_entity_poly.pdbx_seq_one_letter_code
_entity_poly.pdbx_strand_id
1 'polypeptide(L)' 'MSKRTSRANGRKPVVRSKVEHVFGHQKDRMGLFIRTIGFERAKAAITLANMVYNMGRLRWLLGRAATS' A
#
# COMPACT_ATOMS: atom_id res chain seq x y z
N MET A 1 29.73 -7.20 4.97
CA MET A 1 28.66 -7.09 3.95
C MET A 1 29.27 -6.75 2.59
N SER A 2 28.84 -7.39 1.50
CA SER A 2 29.29 -7.03 0.15
C SER A 2 28.78 -5.63 -0.26
N LYS A 3 29.59 -4.87 -1.03
CA LYS A 3 29.19 -3.56 -1.62
C LYS A 3 27.87 -3.66 -2.39
N ARG A 4 27.60 -4.79 -3.06
CA ARG A 4 26.34 -5.03 -3.79
C ARG A 4 25.14 -5.10 -2.85
N THR A 5 25.27 -5.83 -1.74
CA THR A 5 24.23 -5.99 -0.71
C THR A 5 23.93 -4.67 -0.02
N SER A 6 24.95 -3.90 0.34
CA SER A 6 24.79 -2.58 0.97
C SER A 6 24.00 -1.60 0.06
N ARG A 7 24.35 -1.52 -1.23
CA ARG A 7 23.63 -0.68 -2.21
C ARG A 7 22.17 -1.09 -2.38
N ALA A 8 21.89 -2.41 -2.41
CA ALA A 8 20.52 -2.90 -2.49
C ALA A 8 19.73 -2.58 -1.22
N ASN A 9 20.36 -2.71 -0.05
CA ASN A 9 19.74 -2.44 1.25
C ASN A 9 19.43 -0.95 1.45
N GLY A 10 20.20 -0.02 0.89
CA GLY A 10 19.88 1.41 0.92
C GLY A 10 18.72 1.82 0.00
N ARG A 11 18.50 1.10 -1.11
CA ARG A 11 17.44 1.44 -2.09
C ARG A 11 16.05 0.93 -1.71
N LYS A 12 15.99 -0.25 -1.09
CA LYS A 12 14.73 -0.88 -0.64
C LYS A 12 13.87 0.01 0.27
N PRO A 13 14.41 0.64 1.34
CA PRO A 13 13.62 1.46 2.24
C PRO A 13 13.09 2.74 1.58
N VAL A 14 13.80 3.32 0.61
CA VAL A 14 13.34 4.51 -0.13
C VAL A 14 12.05 4.24 -0.91
N VAL A 15 11.90 3.04 -1.47
CA VAL A 15 10.67 2.64 -2.14
C VAL A 15 9.58 2.30 -1.13
N ARG A 16 9.95 1.59 -0.04
CA ARG A 16 9.02 1.15 0.99
C ARG A 16 8.37 2.31 1.75
N SER A 17 9.14 3.33 2.13
CA SER A 17 8.64 4.48 2.90
C SER A 17 7.51 5.22 2.17
N LYS A 18 7.56 5.28 0.83
CA LYS A 18 6.51 5.91 0.02
C LYS A 18 5.14 5.21 0.13
N VAL A 19 5.11 3.93 0.47
CA VAL A 19 3.88 3.10 0.49
C VAL A 19 3.55 2.54 1.87
N GLU A 20 4.40 2.73 2.88
CA GLU A 20 4.15 2.28 4.25
C GLU A 20 2.83 2.77 4.83
N HIS A 21 2.47 4.03 4.57
CA HIS A 21 1.18 4.59 4.98
C HIS A 21 -0.03 3.82 4.40
N VAL A 22 0.07 3.32 3.16
CA VAL A 22 -0.99 2.51 2.53
C VAL A 22 -1.14 1.19 3.28
N PHE A 23 -0.02 0.51 3.55
CA PHE A 23 -0.02 -0.75 4.30
C PHE A 23 -0.51 -0.57 5.74
N GLY A 24 -0.14 0.54 6.38
CA GLY A 24 -0.64 0.92 7.70
C GLY A 24 -2.17 1.05 7.70
N HIS A 25 -2.72 1.80 6.75
CA HIS A 25 -4.17 1.94 6.62
C HIS A 25 -4.87 0.61 6.32
N GLN A 26 -4.32 -0.20 5.42
CA GLN A 26 -4.89 -1.51 5.08
C GLN A 26 -4.92 -2.46 6.28
N LYS A 27 -3.86 -2.49 7.10
CA LYS A 27 -3.84 -3.37 8.28
C LYS A 27 -4.71 -2.85 9.43
N ASP A 28 -4.61 -1.57 9.75
CA ASP A 28 -5.28 -0.98 10.92
C ASP A 28 -6.75 -0.66 10.62
N ARG A 29 -7.01 0.13 9.59
CA ARG A 29 -8.35 0.67 9.30
C ARG A 29 -9.22 -0.28 8.49
N MET A 30 -8.63 -1.00 7.54
CA MET A 30 -9.38 -1.97 6.72
C MET A 30 -9.40 -3.37 7.34
N GLY A 31 -8.60 -3.65 8.38
CA GLY A 31 -8.46 -4.99 8.95
C GLY A 31 -8.05 -6.05 7.92
N LEU A 32 -7.29 -5.65 6.89
CA LEU A 32 -7.04 -6.49 5.72
C LEU A 32 -6.19 -7.71 6.09
N PHE A 33 -6.80 -8.89 6.02
CA PHE A 33 -6.12 -10.17 6.23
C PHE A 33 -6.51 -11.16 5.12
N ILE A 34 -5.56 -11.50 4.25
CA ILE A 34 -5.80 -12.34 3.08
C ILE A 34 -5.44 -13.79 3.42
N ARG A 35 -6.48 -14.62 3.58
CA ARG A 35 -6.39 -16.07 3.87
C ARG A 35 -7.05 -16.93 2.81
N THR A 36 -7.15 -16.42 1.59
CA THR A 36 -7.81 -17.10 0.46
C THR A 36 -6.93 -18.20 -0.11
N ILE A 37 -7.52 -19.36 -0.41
CA ILE A 37 -6.86 -20.44 -1.16
C ILE A 37 -6.68 -19.98 -2.62
N GLY A 38 -5.53 -20.16 -3.23
CA GLY A 38 -5.29 -19.89 -4.66
C GLY A 38 -4.83 -18.47 -4.98
N PHE A 39 -3.84 -18.37 -5.86
CA PHE A 39 -3.09 -17.15 -6.14
C PHE A 39 -3.93 -16.04 -6.80
N GLU A 40 -4.77 -16.40 -7.78
CA GLU A 40 -5.60 -15.40 -8.48
C GLU A 40 -6.66 -14.78 -7.56
N ARG A 41 -7.19 -15.55 -6.59
CA ARG A 41 -8.10 -15.03 -5.57
C ARG A 41 -7.39 -14.08 -4.60
N ALA A 42 -6.18 -14.44 -4.18
CA ALA A 42 -5.36 -13.56 -3.35
C ALA A 42 -5.03 -12.25 -4.08
N LYS A 43 -4.65 -12.31 -5.36
CA LYS A 43 -4.44 -11.12 -6.20
C LYS A 43 -5.69 -10.27 -6.29
N ALA A 44 -6.85 -10.86 -6.56
CA ALA A 44 -8.10 -10.11 -6.65
C ALA A 44 -8.41 -9.36 -5.35
N ALA A 45 -8.23 -10.00 -4.20
CA ALA A 45 -8.41 -9.36 -2.88
C ALA A 45 -7.44 -8.18 -2.67
N ILE A 46 -6.16 -8.34 -3.03
CA ILE A 46 -5.16 -7.24 -2.95
C ILE A 46 -5.57 -6.08 -3.86
N THR A 47 -5.95 -6.38 -5.11
CA THR A 47 -6.35 -5.37 -6.09
C THR A 47 -7.55 -4.56 -5.60
N LEU A 48 -8.60 -5.22 -5.10
CA LEU A 48 -9.78 -4.55 -4.56
C LEU A 48 -9.41 -3.69 -3.33
N ALA A 49 -8.59 -4.20 -2.41
CA ALA A 49 -8.18 -3.43 -1.24
C ALA A 49 -7.40 -2.16 -1.62
N ASN A 50 -6.54 -2.25 -2.63
CA ASN A 50 -5.83 -1.09 -3.18
C ASN A 50 -6.78 -0.09 -3.85
N MET A 51 -7.79 -0.58 -4.59
CA MET A 51 -8.80 0.28 -5.21
C MET A 51 -9.60 1.05 -4.16
N VAL A 52 -10.11 0.37 -3.13
CA VAL A 52 -10.88 0.99 -2.04
C VAL A 52 -10.06 2.07 -1.33
N TYR A 53 -8.79 1.77 -1.01
CA TYR A 53 -7.88 2.77 -0.43
C TYR A 53 -7.74 4.00 -1.33
N ASN A 54 -7.47 3.79 -2.62
CA ASN A 54 -7.25 4.89 -3.57
C ASN A 54 -8.52 5.72 -3.78
N MET A 55 -9.71 5.11 -3.79
CA MET A 55 -10.99 5.84 -3.87
C MET A 55 -11.21 6.71 -2.63
N GLY A 56 -10.96 6.19 -1.43
CA GLY A 56 -11.03 6.97 -0.19
C GLY A 56 -10.03 8.13 -0.17
N ARG A 57 -8.79 7.87 -0.62
CA ARG A 57 -7.75 8.89 -0.75
C ARG A 57 -8.14 9.97 -1.77
N LEU A 58 -8.70 9.58 -2.92
CA LEU A 58 -9.19 10.51 -3.93
C LEU A 58 -10.27 11.43 -3.35
N ARG A 59 -11.27 10.88 -2.66
CA ARG A 59 -12.32 11.66 -2.00
C ARG A 59 -11.74 12.71 -1.04
N TRP A 60 -10.75 12.32 -0.24
CA TRP A 60 -10.08 13.25 0.68
C TRP A 60 -9.34 14.37 -0.05
N LEU A 61 -8.62 14.05 -1.13
CA LEU A 61 -7.92 15.04 -1.95
C LEU A 61 -8.89 16.05 -2.60
N LEU A 62 -9.99 15.55 -3.19
CA LEU A 62 -11.03 16.39 -3.77
C LEU A 62 -11.68 17.30 -2.73
N GLY A 63 -11.94 16.78 -1.52
CA GLY A 63 -12.49 17.56 -0.41
C GLY A 63 -11.58 18.72 0.01
N ARG A 64 -10.26 18.53 -0.04
CA ARG A 64 -9.28 19.60 0.27
C ARG A 64 -9.22 20.67 -0.82
N ALA A 65 -9.25 20.25 -2.08
CA ALA A 65 -9.22 21.17 -3.21
C ALA A 65 -10.45 22.09 -3.24
N ALA A 66 -11.61 21.61 -2.79
CA ALA A 66 -12.83 22.40 -2.72
C ALA A 66 -12.84 23.47 -1.60
N THR A 67 -11.99 23.33 -0.58
CA THR A 67 -11.84 24.32 0.50
C THR A 67 -10.72 25.33 0.24
N SER A 68 -10.07 25.25 -0.94
CA SER A 68 -8.94 26.10 -1.34
C SER A 68 -9.38 27.29 -2.18
#